data_AF-A0A7D9H6H6-F1
#
_entry.id   AF-A0A7D9H6H6-F1
#
_cell.length_a   1.000
_cell.length_b   1.000
_cell.length_c   1.000
_cell.angle_alpha   90.00
_cell.angle_beta   90.00
_cell.angle_gamma   90.00
#
_symmetry.space_group_name_H-M   'P 1'
#
loop_
_entity.id
_entity.type
_entity.pdbx_description
1 polymer ?
#
loop_
_entity_poly.entity_id
_entity_poly.type
_entity_poly.pdbx_seq_one_letter_code
_entity_poly.pdbx_strand_id
1 'polypeptide(L)'
;MPGKGDFKRIIVEIDNSSVKRLESCTLSKSLLMDSKVLILLVATIIVVAEARYYKREANPCGYGCSPSCAPSCSTTCCLRPPPPPPPPPPPPPPPPPPPPGPPGMAGHDGPPGPPGLSGMRGAPGDRGPMGAPGPPGPPGDPGLPSFG
;
A
#
# COMPACT_ATOMS: atom_id res chain seq x y z
N MET A 1 20.47 1.78 -35.79
CA MET A 1 21.55 2.66 -35.30
C MET A 1 22.85 2.27 -36.00
N PRO A 2 23.33 3.05 -36.97
CA PRO A 2 24.74 3.08 -37.37
C PRO A 2 25.45 4.27 -36.69
N GLY A 3 26.72 4.06 -36.38
CA GLY A 3 27.49 4.83 -35.42
C GLY A 3 27.74 6.29 -35.79
N LYS A 4 27.82 7.10 -34.73
CA LYS A 4 28.49 8.41 -34.71
C LYS A 4 29.97 8.18 -35.04
N GLY A 5 30.35 8.42 -36.29
CA GLY A 5 31.74 8.41 -36.75
C GLY A 5 31.88 9.34 -37.94
N ASP A 6 32.55 10.47 -37.71
CA ASP A 6 33.40 11.15 -38.69
C ASP A 6 32.78 11.65 -40.00
N PHE A 7 31.66 12.37 -39.92
CA PHE A 7 31.21 13.26 -41.01
C PHE A 7 31.70 14.71 -40.87
N LYS A 8 32.74 14.94 -40.04
CA LYS A 8 33.35 16.26 -39.83
C LYS A 8 34.52 16.55 -40.78
N ARG A 9 34.74 15.75 -41.84
CA ARG A 9 35.97 15.80 -42.64
C ARG A 9 35.80 15.91 -44.16
N ILE A 10 34.64 16.31 -44.68
CA ILE A 10 34.45 16.39 -46.15
C ILE A 10 34.07 17.78 -46.66
N ILE A 11 33.69 18.74 -45.80
CA ILE A 11 33.51 20.13 -46.24
C ILE A 11 33.93 21.04 -45.10
N VAL A 12 35.20 21.43 -45.05
CA VAL A 12 35.77 22.75 -44.69
C VAL A 12 37.28 22.53 -44.51
N GLU A 13 38.02 22.44 -45.60
CA GLU A 13 39.43 22.87 -45.66
C GLU A 13 39.70 23.28 -47.11
N ILE A 14 39.03 24.34 -47.56
CA ILE A 14 39.58 25.16 -48.64
C ILE A 14 40.45 26.18 -47.92
N ASP A 15 41.76 25.99 -48.02
CA ASP A 15 42.80 26.79 -47.38
C ASP A 15 42.54 28.30 -47.53
N ASN A 16 42.39 28.99 -46.40
CA ASN A 16 42.08 30.43 -46.28
C ASN A 16 43.12 31.32 -47.00
N SER A 17 44.31 30.80 -47.28
CA SER A 17 45.40 31.50 -47.96
C SER A 17 45.22 31.55 -49.49
N SER A 18 44.52 30.57 -50.07
CA SER A 18 44.21 30.54 -51.51
C SER A 18 43.06 31.47 -51.90
N VAL A 19 42.11 31.67 -50.98
CA VAL A 19 40.96 32.59 -51.15
C VAL A 19 41.42 34.05 -51.14
N LYS A 20 42.31 34.43 -50.22
CA LYS A 20 42.84 35.80 -50.12
C LYS A 20 43.63 36.27 -51.35
N ARG A 21 44.28 35.35 -52.07
CA ARG A 21 45.00 35.67 -53.31
C ARG A 21 44.06 35.90 -54.50
N LEU A 22 42.89 35.25 -54.54
CA LEU A 22 41.86 35.53 -55.55
C LEU A 22 41.08 36.82 -55.25
N GLU A 23 40.84 37.15 -53.98
CA GLU A 23 40.19 38.42 -53.58
C GLU A 23 41.02 39.65 -54.00
N SER A 24 42.35 39.59 -53.82
CA SER A 24 43.25 40.72 -54.14
C SER A 24 43.34 41.03 -55.65
N CYS A 25 43.33 40.00 -56.51
CA CYS A 25 43.32 40.19 -57.98
C CYS A 25 41.95 40.65 -58.54
N THR A 26 40.87 40.41 -57.80
CA THR A 26 39.49 40.71 -58.23
C THR A 26 39.05 42.11 -57.78
N LEU A 27 39.60 42.61 -56.66
CA LEU A 27 39.28 43.93 -56.11
C LEU A 27 39.65 45.10 -57.06
N SER A 28 40.72 44.96 -57.84
CA SER A 28 41.22 46.02 -58.74
C SER A 28 40.31 46.25 -59.98
N LYS A 29 39.43 45.29 -60.32
CA LYS A 29 38.44 45.42 -61.42
C LYS A 29 37.03 45.80 -60.93
N SER A 30 36.87 46.08 -59.63
CA SER A 30 35.57 46.03 -58.95
C SER A 30 34.77 47.33 -58.87
N LEU A 31 35.28 48.48 -59.33
CA LEU A 31 34.53 49.76 -59.31
C LEU A 31 33.59 49.98 -60.51
N LEU A 32 33.54 49.05 -61.48
CA LEU A 32 32.59 49.09 -62.61
C LEU A 32 31.77 47.80 -62.75
N MET A 33 31.73 46.99 -61.70
CA MET A 33 31.01 45.71 -61.65
C MET A 33 29.91 45.71 -60.57
N ASP A 34 29.46 46.88 -60.11
CA ASP A 34 28.56 46.97 -58.95
C ASP A 34 27.25 46.21 -59.10
N SER A 35 26.53 46.33 -60.22
CA SER A 35 25.21 45.71 -60.36
C SER A 35 25.26 44.21 -60.67
N LYS A 36 26.15 43.76 -61.57
CA LYS A 36 26.24 42.34 -61.94
C LYS A 36 26.85 41.49 -60.84
N VAL A 37 27.85 42.00 -60.11
CA VAL A 37 28.44 41.29 -58.97
C VAL A 37 27.47 41.24 -57.81
N LEU A 38 26.74 42.33 -57.53
CA LEU A 38 25.68 42.31 -56.53
C LEU A 38 24.58 41.31 -56.90
N ILE A 39 24.15 41.26 -58.16
CA ILE A 39 23.15 40.28 -58.63
C ILE A 39 23.68 38.85 -58.50
N LEU A 40 24.92 38.56 -58.88
CA LEU A 40 25.51 37.22 -58.77
C LEU A 40 25.72 36.80 -57.30
N LEU A 41 26.10 37.72 -56.42
CA LEU A 41 26.20 37.48 -54.97
C LEU A 41 24.84 37.21 -54.35
N VAL A 42 23.83 38.02 -54.66
CA VAL A 42 22.46 37.81 -54.15
C VAL A 42 21.89 36.49 -54.68
N ALA A 43 22.07 36.18 -55.96
CA ALA A 43 21.63 34.92 -56.56
C ALA A 43 22.31 33.70 -55.91
N THR A 44 23.62 33.78 -55.66
CA THR A 44 24.35 32.69 -54.97
C THR A 44 23.92 32.56 -53.51
N ILE A 45 23.69 33.66 -52.79
CA ILE A 45 23.17 33.63 -51.42
C ILE A 45 21.77 32.99 -51.38
N ILE A 46 20.87 33.35 -52.31
CA ILE A 46 19.52 32.76 -52.40
C ILE A 46 19.60 31.26 -52.68
N VAL A 47 20.39 30.81 -53.65
CA VAL A 47 20.54 29.39 -53.98
C VAL A 47 21.12 28.59 -52.81
N VAL A 48 22.09 29.15 -52.08
CA VAL A 48 22.67 28.51 -50.89
C VAL A 48 21.68 28.51 -49.73
N ALA A 49 20.93 29.58 -49.51
CA ALA A 49 19.92 29.67 -48.46
C ALA A 49 18.79 28.66 -48.68
N GLU A 50 18.28 28.56 -49.92
CA GLU A 50 17.29 27.55 -50.30
C GLU A 50 17.84 26.13 -50.08
N ALA A 51 19.06 25.81 -50.52
CA ALA A 51 19.66 24.49 -50.31
C ALA A 51 19.85 24.12 -48.82
N ARG A 52 20.09 25.13 -47.96
CA ARG A 52 20.17 24.94 -46.50
C ARG A 52 18.78 24.84 -45.84
N TYR A 53 17.77 25.47 -46.42
CA TYR A 53 16.37 25.42 -45.96
C TYR A 53 15.67 24.11 -46.39
N TYR A 54 16.02 23.56 -47.56
CA TYR A 54 15.55 22.24 -48.04
C TYR A 54 16.17 21.06 -47.31
N LYS A 55 17.08 21.28 -46.35
CA LYS A 55 17.48 20.24 -45.40
C LYS A 55 16.35 20.03 -44.38
N ARG A 56 15.15 19.69 -44.88
CA ARG A 56 14.05 19.15 -44.10
C ARG A 56 14.62 18.02 -43.23
N GLU A 57 14.22 18.01 -41.97
CA GLU A 57 14.61 16.98 -41.01
C GLU A 57 14.52 15.60 -41.66
N ALA A 58 15.56 14.77 -41.47
CA ALA A 58 15.64 13.45 -42.10
C ALA A 58 14.48 12.52 -41.71
N ASN A 59 13.62 12.92 -40.76
CA ASN A 59 12.39 12.22 -40.39
C ASN A 59 11.22 13.22 -40.26
N PRO A 60 10.30 13.27 -41.24
CA PRO A 60 9.03 13.98 -41.08
C PRO A 60 8.02 13.22 -40.19
N CYS A 61 8.30 11.96 -39.82
CA CYS A 61 7.44 11.17 -38.94
C CYS A 61 7.81 11.45 -37.45
N GLY A 62 6.81 11.58 -36.58
CA GLY A 62 6.99 11.96 -35.16
C GLY A 62 7.67 10.92 -34.25
N TYR A 63 7.84 11.26 -32.97
CA TYR A 63 8.40 10.41 -31.90
C TYR A 63 7.55 9.15 -31.70
N GLY A 64 7.76 8.12 -32.52
CA GLY A 64 7.02 6.86 -32.42
C GLY A 64 7.04 5.99 -33.68
N CYS A 65 7.46 6.51 -34.84
CA CYS A 65 7.56 5.72 -36.07
C CYS A 65 9.01 5.22 -36.29
N SER A 66 9.15 3.98 -36.76
CA SER A 66 10.45 3.36 -37.07
C SER A 66 11.19 4.13 -38.18
N PRO A 67 12.53 4.28 -38.12
CA PRO A 67 13.31 4.94 -39.16
C PRO A 67 13.26 4.23 -40.51
N SER A 68 12.84 2.96 -40.56
CA SER A 68 12.59 2.22 -41.80
C SER A 68 11.27 2.60 -42.50
N CYS A 69 10.39 3.37 -41.85
CA CYS A 69 9.12 3.83 -42.41
C CYS A 69 9.20 5.23 -43.06
N ALA A 70 10.34 5.93 -42.95
CA ALA A 70 10.59 7.16 -43.69
C ALA A 70 11.02 6.84 -45.13
N PRO A 71 10.63 7.62 -46.16
CA PRO A 71 9.96 8.93 -46.11
C PRO A 71 8.42 8.88 -46.24
N SER A 72 7.82 7.71 -46.39
CA SER A 72 6.41 7.59 -46.83
C SER A 72 5.37 7.70 -45.71
N CYS A 73 5.77 7.75 -44.42
CA CYS A 73 4.93 7.86 -43.22
C CYS A 73 3.48 7.34 -43.39
N SER A 74 3.33 6.10 -43.87
CA SER A 74 2.00 5.53 -44.12
C SER A 74 1.29 5.26 -42.80
N THR A 75 -0.03 5.42 -42.76
CA THR A 75 -0.87 5.12 -41.58
C THR A 75 -0.71 3.68 -41.10
N THR A 76 -0.35 2.75 -41.99
CA THR A 76 -0.02 1.35 -41.65
C THR A 76 1.31 1.23 -40.88
N CYS A 77 2.29 2.09 -41.19
CA CYS A 77 3.61 2.08 -40.56
C CYS A 77 3.62 2.82 -39.21
N CYS A 78 2.65 3.70 -38.99
CA CYS A 78 2.46 4.47 -37.76
C CYS A 78 1.18 4.03 -37.02
N LEU A 79 0.99 2.72 -36.86
CA LEU A 79 -0.02 2.20 -35.94
C LEU A 79 0.31 2.68 -34.53
N ARG A 80 -0.66 3.32 -33.86
CA ARG A 80 -0.54 3.61 -32.43
C ARG A 80 -0.27 2.29 -31.72
N PRO A 81 0.59 2.26 -30.68
CA PRO A 81 0.77 1.07 -29.87
C PRO A 81 -0.61 0.51 -29.47
N PRO A 82 -0.82 -0.82 -29.50
CA PRO A 82 -2.07 -1.40 -29.03
C PRO A 82 -2.34 -0.90 -27.60
N PRO A 83 -3.61 -0.64 -27.23
CA PRO A 83 -3.92 -0.25 -25.87
C PRO A 83 -3.40 -1.32 -24.89
N PRO A 84 -2.93 -0.91 -23.70
CA PRO A 84 -2.51 -1.88 -22.69
C PRO A 84 -3.66 -2.84 -22.37
N PRO A 85 -3.37 -4.11 -22.02
CA PRO A 85 -4.40 -5.04 -21.61
C PRO A 85 -5.18 -4.48 -20.41
N PRO A 86 -6.48 -4.82 -20.27
CA PRO A 86 -7.26 -4.41 -19.11
C PRO A 86 -6.59 -4.92 -17.82
N PRO A 87 -6.70 -4.20 -16.70
CA PRO A 87 -6.20 -4.67 -15.42
C PRO A 87 -6.85 -6.01 -15.05
N PRO A 88 -6.15 -6.88 -14.30
CA PRO A 88 -6.74 -8.12 -13.82
C PRO A 88 -7.96 -7.83 -12.93
N PRO A 89 -8.94 -8.75 -12.87
CA PRO A 89 -10.09 -8.60 -11.99
C PRO A 89 -9.62 -8.49 -10.53
N PRO A 90 -10.36 -7.76 -9.67
CA PRO A 90 -10.04 -7.70 -8.26
C PRO A 90 -10.09 -9.10 -7.63
N PRO A 91 -9.29 -9.35 -6.56
CA PRO A 91 -9.34 -10.61 -5.85
C PRO A 91 -10.75 -10.86 -5.29
N PRO A 92 -11.15 -12.13 -5.14
CA PRO A 92 -12.43 -12.46 -4.52
C PRO A 92 -12.50 -11.92 -3.09
N PRO A 93 -13.70 -11.58 -2.59
CA PRO A 93 -13.87 -11.17 -1.21
C PRO A 93 -13.42 -12.27 -0.24
N PRO A 94 -12.94 -11.92 0.97
CA PRO A 94 -12.58 -12.91 1.98
C PRO A 94 -13.79 -13.78 2.35
N PRO A 95 -13.57 -15.04 2.77
CA PRO A 95 -14.65 -15.90 3.21
C PRO A 95 -15.36 -15.30 4.44
N PRO A 96 -16.67 -15.55 4.61
CA PRO A 96 -17.39 -15.12 5.79
C PRO A 96 -16.77 -15.71 7.07
N PRO A 97 -16.91 -15.03 8.23
CA PRO A 97 -16.49 -15.57 9.51
C PRO A 97 -17.13 -16.94 9.78
N PRO A 98 -16.46 -17.84 10.53
CA PRO A 98 -17.07 -19.08 10.96
C PRO A 98 -18.31 -18.78 11.82
N PRO A 99 -19.32 -19.67 11.81
CA PRO A 99 -20.47 -19.54 12.70
C PRO A 99 -20.03 -19.55 14.17
N PRO A 100 -20.80 -18.94 15.09
CA PRO A 100 -20.55 -19.05 16.52
C PRO A 100 -20.43 -20.51 16.96
N GLY A 101 -19.56 -20.78 17.92
CA GLY A 101 -19.47 -22.09 18.55
C GLY A 101 -20.80 -22.49 19.20
N PRO A 102 -21.03 -23.80 19.43
CA PRO A 102 -22.21 -24.24 20.17
C PRO A 102 -22.23 -23.64 21.58
N PRO A 103 -23.42 -23.48 22.20
CA PRO A 103 -23.51 -23.09 23.61
C PRO A 103 -22.66 -24.01 24.50
N GLY A 104 -22.10 -23.44 25.56
CA GLY A 104 -21.43 -24.24 26.59
C GLY A 104 -22.38 -25.25 27.21
N MET A 105 -21.82 -26.33 27.77
CA MET A 105 -22.61 -27.30 28.53
C MET A 105 -23.26 -26.60 29.73
N ALA A 106 -24.44 -27.07 30.14
CA ALA A 106 -25.08 -26.60 31.38
C ALA A 106 -24.13 -26.82 32.57
N GLY A 107 -24.18 -25.91 33.54
CA GLY A 107 -23.46 -26.08 34.80
C GLY A 107 -23.93 -27.34 35.54
N HIS A 108 -23.08 -27.86 36.43
CA HIS A 108 -23.49 -28.95 37.31
C HIS A 108 -24.53 -28.46 38.32
N ASP A 109 -25.39 -29.38 38.78
CA ASP A 109 -26.29 -29.10 39.89
C ASP A 109 -25.49 -28.67 41.13
N GLY A 110 -26.00 -27.67 41.86
CA GLY A 110 -25.38 -27.25 43.12
C GLY A 110 -25.33 -28.40 44.14
N PRO A 111 -24.43 -28.34 45.12
CA PRO A 111 -24.37 -29.34 46.18
C PRO A 111 -25.69 -29.35 46.99
N PRO A 112 -26.06 -30.48 47.62
CA PRO A 112 -27.17 -30.52 48.56
C PRO A 112 -27.03 -29.46 49.65
N GLY A 113 -28.15 -28.91 50.12
CA GLY A 113 -28.16 -27.99 51.25
C GLY A 113 -27.66 -28.65 52.55
N PRO A 114 -27.21 -27.87 53.53
CA PRO A 114 -26.80 -28.41 54.82
C PRO A 114 -27.97 -29.08 55.55
N PRO A 115 -27.71 -30.04 56.46
CA PRO A 115 -28.73 -30.59 57.33
C PRO A 115 -29.46 -29.51 58.13
N GLY A 116 -30.75 -29.72 58.40
CA GLY A 116 -31.51 -28.86 59.28
C GLY A 116 -30.94 -28.83 60.70
N LEU A 117 -31.19 -27.74 61.43
CA LEU A 117 -30.80 -27.62 62.84
C LEU A 117 -31.52 -28.68 63.68
N SER A 118 -30.82 -29.27 64.65
CA SER A 118 -31.42 -30.15 65.65
C SER A 118 -32.55 -29.44 66.38
N GLY A 119 -33.67 -30.14 66.59
CA GLY A 119 -34.79 -29.63 67.39
C GLY A 119 -34.35 -29.28 68.81
N MET A 120 -35.02 -28.30 69.41
CA MET A 120 -34.77 -27.93 70.81
C MET A 120 -35.10 -29.11 71.75
N ARG A 121 -34.31 -29.26 72.82
CA ARG A 121 -34.61 -30.21 73.90
C ARG A 121 -35.98 -29.84 74.50
N GLY A 122 -36.85 -30.83 74.69
CA GLY A 122 -38.12 -30.65 75.39
C GLY A 122 -37.92 -30.06 76.79
N ALA A 123 -38.93 -29.33 77.28
CA ALA A 123 -38.90 -28.78 78.63
C ALA A 123 -38.73 -29.89 79.69
N PRO A 124 -38.06 -29.62 80.82
CA PRO A 124 -38.06 -30.54 81.96
C PRO A 124 -39.50 -30.89 82.37
N GLY A 125 -39.75 -32.15 82.73
CA GLY A 125 -41.05 -32.57 83.26
C GLY A 125 -41.37 -31.88 84.59
N ASP A 126 -42.65 -31.75 84.89
CA ASP A 126 -43.12 -31.17 86.14
C ASP A 126 -42.62 -31.95 87.37
N ARG A 127 -42.39 -31.23 88.48
CA ARG A 127 -41.99 -31.86 89.74
C ARG A 127 -43.12 -32.80 90.22
N GLY A 128 -42.75 -34.03 90.57
CA GLY A 128 -43.70 -34.99 91.15
C GLY A 128 -44.35 -34.47 92.45
N PRO A 129 -45.54 -34.98 92.81
CA PRO A 129 -46.24 -34.57 94.02
C PRO A 129 -45.41 -34.83 95.28
N MET A 130 -45.66 -34.04 96.33
CA MET A 130 -45.05 -34.27 97.64
C MET A 130 -45.50 -35.63 98.20
N GLY A 131 -44.58 -36.39 98.80
CA GLY A 131 -44.90 -37.64 99.46
C GLY A 131 -45.87 -37.46 100.62
N ALA A 132 -46.64 -38.50 100.94
CA ALA A 132 -47.52 -38.49 102.10
C ALA A 132 -46.70 -38.32 103.41
N PRO A 133 -47.25 -37.66 104.45
CA PRO A 133 -46.64 -37.64 105.77
C PRO A 133 -46.34 -39.05 106.28
N GLY A 134 -45.23 -39.22 106.99
CA GLY A 134 -44.89 -40.49 107.63
C GLY A 134 -45.91 -40.88 108.71
N PRO A 135 -46.05 -42.19 109.01
CA PRO A 135 -46.89 -42.62 110.12
C PRO A 135 -46.36 -42.08 111.46
N PRO A 136 -47.23 -41.90 112.48
CA PRO A 136 -46.79 -41.58 113.83
C PRO A 136 -45.76 -42.61 114.35
N GLY A 137 -44.79 -42.13 115.12
CA GLY A 137 -43.78 -43.00 115.74
C GLY A 137 -44.41 -43.97 116.75
N PRO A 138 -43.77 -45.13 116.99
CA PRO A 138 -44.23 -46.06 118.02
C PRO A 138 -44.17 -45.40 119.42
N PRO A 139 -45.04 -45.80 120.37
CA PRO A 139 -44.92 -45.39 121.76
C PRO A 139 -43.52 -45.71 122.32
N GLY A 140 -42.98 -44.84 123.16
CA GLY A 140 -41.70 -45.07 123.83
C GLY A 140 -41.77 -46.23 124.83
N ASP A 141 -40.69 -46.98 124.96
CA ASP A 141 -40.59 -48.08 125.92
C ASP A 141 -40.75 -47.59 127.37
N PRO A 142 -41.41 -48.37 128.26
CA PRO A 142 -41.46 -48.05 129.68
C PRO A 142 -40.06 -47.94 130.29
N GLY A 143 -39.83 -46.91 131.11
CA GLY A 143 -38.56 -46.71 131.82
C GLY A 143 -38.25 -47.84 132.80
N LEU A 144 -37.00 -48.31 132.82
CA LEU A 144 -36.52 -49.32 133.77
C LEU A 144 -36.45 -48.75 135.20
N PRO A 145 -36.91 -49.48 136.24
CA PRO A 145 -36.78 -49.05 137.63
C PRO A 145 -35.32 -49.07 138.10
N SER A 146 -34.87 -47.98 138.74
CA SER A 146 -33.53 -47.84 139.35
C SER A 146 -33.46 -48.46 140.75
N PHE A 147 -32.42 -49.24 141.05
CA PHE A 147 -32.06 -49.66 142.41
C PHE A 147 -30.95 -48.77 142.96
N GLY A 148 -31.14 -48.29 144.20
CA GLY A 148 -30.25 -47.36 144.91
C GLY A 148 -29.06 -48.03 145.59
#